data_AF-A0A495A7F2-F1
#
_entry.id   AF-A0A495A7F2-F1
#
_cell.length_a   1.000
_cell.length_b   1.000
_cell.length_c   1.000
_cell.angle_alpha   90.00
_cell.angle_beta   90.00
_cell.angle_gamma   90.00
#
_symmetry.space_group_name_H-M   'P 1'
#
loop_
_entity.id
_entity.type
_entity.pdbx_description
1 polymer ?
#
loop_
_entity_poly.entity_id
_entity_poly.type
_entity_poly.pdbx_seq_one_letter_code
_entity_poly.pdbx_strand_id
1 'polypeptide(L)'
;MADSVTTTIRIDTEIKQQATDLFDELGITMSAAITSFLKAAIREQGMPFELKIATDKTSGDTANSALNSAFIARKDEFYTDYGDIEAEVSNYPDAFEGKVVLCNCDDPFESAFFRFFAQNFNNLGLAKLISTSYAESAMAGTEYPLTTPHRAYKAIVTAVPEEPLLLPDGSLDVENLFTDNGNSLNQLLGDGDFRSTECVELLEQADIVVTNPPFSLFRDYMRCLVAKNKQFLVLGNMNAATTRDIFPLFRDGKAWYGPSIRSGDRKFYVPDSYPLHAAGCGVDQNGRKFIRVKGVRWFTNLDHEALHAGLELTHTYSSETNPVYDNYDAIEVPRTKHIPMDYGGIMGVPITFLDSYSPDQFDILMLANGNARTNTSERVLGEARYSRHPDDRGGVAMLNGRRSYARILIRKRK
;
A
#
# COMPACT_ATOMS: atom_id res chain seq x y z
N MET A 1 -24.79 -25.39 -24.15
CA MET A 1 -23.96 -26.33 -23.37
C MET A 1 -22.87 -25.48 -22.72
N ALA A 2 -22.69 -25.57 -21.39
CA ALA A 2 -21.65 -24.79 -20.72
C ALA A 2 -20.27 -25.39 -21.06
N ASP A 3 -19.31 -24.55 -21.45
CA ASP A 3 -17.93 -24.96 -21.70
C ASP A 3 -17.32 -25.51 -20.40
N SER A 4 -17.08 -26.82 -20.34
CA SER A 4 -16.41 -27.45 -19.20
C SER A 4 -14.91 -27.52 -19.44
N VAL A 5 -14.13 -26.82 -18.61
CA VAL A 5 -12.66 -26.89 -18.62
C VAL A 5 -12.19 -27.93 -17.60
N THR A 6 -11.28 -28.82 -17.99
CA THR A 6 -10.66 -29.78 -17.06
C THR A 6 -9.56 -29.11 -16.25
N THR A 7 -9.64 -29.18 -14.91
CA THR A 7 -8.64 -28.63 -13.99
C THR A 7 -7.85 -29.76 -13.34
N THR A 8 -6.51 -29.72 -13.42
CA THR A 8 -5.62 -30.67 -12.76
C THR A 8 -5.08 -30.08 -11.46
N ILE A 9 -5.31 -30.75 -10.33
CA ILE A 9 -4.86 -30.32 -8.99
C ILE A 9 -3.90 -31.38 -8.44
N ARG A 10 -2.73 -30.96 -7.95
CA ARG A 10 -1.81 -31.84 -7.21
C ARG A 10 -2.27 -31.89 -5.75
N ILE A 11 -2.63 -33.07 -5.28
CA ILE A 11 -3.10 -33.34 -3.92
C ILE A 11 -2.30 -34.52 -3.39
N ASP A 12 -1.99 -34.50 -2.10
CA ASP A 12 -1.39 -35.64 -1.43
C ASP A 12 -2.31 -36.87 -1.52
N THR A 13 -1.72 -38.06 -1.71
CA THR A 13 -2.48 -39.30 -1.95
C THR A 13 -3.36 -39.67 -0.76
N GLU A 14 -2.88 -39.43 0.46
CA GLU A 14 -3.61 -39.76 1.69
C GLU A 14 -4.79 -38.81 1.89
N ILE A 15 -4.57 -37.51 1.68
CA ILE A 15 -5.64 -36.49 1.73
C ILE A 15 -6.72 -36.78 0.70
N LYS A 16 -6.32 -37.17 -0.52
CA LYS A 16 -7.28 -37.50 -1.58
C LYS A 16 -8.15 -38.70 -1.20
N GLN A 17 -7.57 -39.74 -0.59
CA GLN A 17 -8.34 -40.89 -0.15
C GLN A 17 -9.33 -40.51 0.96
N GLN A 18 -8.86 -39.83 2.01
CA GLN A 18 -9.72 -39.40 3.12
C GLN A 18 -10.89 -38.51 2.67
N ALA A 19 -10.62 -37.56 1.77
CA ALA A 19 -11.67 -36.69 1.23
C ALA A 19 -12.66 -37.46 0.33
N THR A 20 -12.19 -38.48 -0.41
CA THR A 20 -13.08 -39.32 -1.23
C THR A 20 -14.04 -40.12 -0.34
N ASP A 21 -13.50 -40.79 0.69
CA ASP A 21 -14.30 -41.59 1.62
C ASP A 21 -15.37 -40.73 2.34
N LEU A 22 -14.98 -39.53 2.77
CA LEU A 22 -15.89 -38.56 3.39
C LEU A 22 -17.02 -38.13 2.44
N PHE A 23 -16.70 -37.80 1.19
CA PHE A 23 -17.71 -37.33 0.23
C PHE A 23 -18.63 -38.45 -0.24
N ASP A 24 -18.12 -39.68 -0.35
CA ASP A 24 -18.93 -40.85 -0.64
C ASP A 24 -19.92 -41.15 0.50
N GLU A 25 -19.51 -40.98 1.77
CA GLU A 25 -20.40 -41.08 2.93
C GLU A 25 -21.50 -39.99 2.91
N LEU A 26 -21.15 -38.78 2.45
CA LEU A 26 -22.09 -37.67 2.26
C LEU A 26 -22.94 -37.78 0.97
N GLY A 27 -22.72 -38.82 0.15
CA GLY A 27 -23.46 -39.08 -1.08
C GLY A 27 -23.17 -38.11 -2.23
N ILE A 28 -22.01 -37.45 -2.24
CA ILE A 28 -21.60 -36.51 -3.29
C ILE A 28 -20.27 -36.88 -3.91
N THR A 29 -20.08 -36.60 -5.19
CA THR A 29 -18.77 -36.86 -5.85
C THR A 29 -17.75 -35.78 -5.49
N MET A 30 -16.46 -36.14 -5.50
CA MET A 30 -15.33 -35.20 -5.33
C MET A 30 -15.45 -33.96 -6.24
N SER A 31 -15.89 -34.14 -7.49
CA SER A 31 -16.09 -33.03 -8.42
C SER A 31 -17.24 -32.10 -8.01
N ALA A 32 -18.33 -32.66 -7.47
CA ALA A 32 -19.45 -31.88 -6.94
C ALA A 32 -19.06 -31.12 -5.66
N ALA A 33 -18.25 -31.73 -4.78
CA ALA A 33 -17.72 -31.08 -3.59
C ALA A 33 -16.81 -29.89 -3.95
N ILE A 34 -15.84 -30.08 -4.86
CA ILE A 34 -14.95 -29.01 -5.34
C ILE A 34 -15.75 -27.89 -6.01
N THR A 35 -16.71 -28.24 -6.87
CA THR A 35 -17.57 -27.24 -7.53
C THR A 35 -18.40 -26.45 -6.51
N SER A 36 -18.91 -27.10 -5.47
CA SER A 36 -19.68 -26.45 -4.41
C SER A 36 -18.81 -25.53 -3.56
N PHE A 37 -17.59 -25.96 -3.24
CA PHE A 37 -16.59 -25.12 -2.58
C PHE A 37 -16.27 -23.86 -3.41
N LEU A 38 -16.00 -24.00 -4.71
CA LEU A 38 -15.73 -22.86 -5.59
C LEU A 38 -16.93 -21.92 -5.69
N LYS A 39 -18.16 -22.46 -5.79
CA LYS A 39 -19.39 -21.64 -5.79
C LYS A 39 -19.60 -20.92 -4.47
N ALA A 40 -19.35 -21.57 -3.35
CA ALA A 40 -19.43 -20.94 -2.03
C ALA A 40 -18.39 -19.83 -1.89
N ALA A 41 -17.15 -20.09 -2.35
CA ALA A 41 -16.09 -19.09 -2.34
C ALA A 41 -16.41 -17.87 -3.22
N ILE A 42 -17.00 -18.08 -4.40
CA ILE A 42 -17.48 -16.99 -5.28
C ILE A 42 -18.62 -16.23 -4.62
N ARG A 43 -19.59 -16.93 -4.02
CA ARG A 43 -20.74 -16.30 -3.34
C ARG A 43 -20.30 -15.44 -2.16
N GLU A 44 -19.34 -15.92 -1.39
CA GLU A 44 -18.85 -15.24 -0.18
C GLU A 44 -17.65 -14.33 -0.48
N GLN A 45 -17.21 -14.30 -1.75
CA GLN A 45 -16.04 -13.57 -2.21
C GLN A 45 -14.80 -13.82 -1.32
N GLY A 46 -14.66 -15.04 -0.82
CA GLY A 46 -13.72 -15.39 0.25
C GLY A 46 -13.67 -16.90 0.50
N MET A 47 -12.97 -17.32 1.55
CA MET A 47 -12.96 -18.75 1.93
C MET A 47 -14.27 -19.11 2.64
N PRO A 48 -15.01 -20.14 2.17
CA PRO A 48 -16.33 -20.49 2.69
C PRO A 48 -16.29 -21.28 4.02
N PHE A 49 -15.18 -21.17 4.73
CA PHE A 49 -14.99 -21.73 6.06
C PHE A 49 -14.01 -20.87 6.85
N GLU A 50 -14.15 -20.91 8.17
CA GLU A 50 -13.32 -20.16 9.09
C GLU A 50 -11.91 -20.77 9.15
N LEU A 51 -10.88 -19.98 8.82
CA LEU A 51 -9.49 -20.42 8.88
C LEU A 51 -8.96 -20.34 10.31
N LYS A 52 -8.94 -21.49 11.00
CA LYS A 52 -8.38 -21.62 12.36
C LYS A 52 -6.98 -22.22 12.31
N ILE A 53 -6.05 -21.65 13.07
CA ILE A 53 -4.79 -22.32 13.37
C ILE A 53 -5.10 -23.34 14.46
N ALA A 54 -4.97 -24.63 14.15
CA ALA A 54 -5.10 -25.68 15.16
C ALA A 54 -4.01 -25.46 16.22
N THR A 55 -4.42 -25.05 17.42
CA THR A 55 -3.54 -24.91 18.58
C THR A 55 -3.21 -26.30 19.12
N ASP A 56 -2.23 -26.95 18.52
CA ASP A 56 -1.52 -28.09 19.12
C ASP A 56 -0.09 -28.12 18.57
N LYS A 57 0.66 -27.06 18.90
CA LYS A 57 2.13 -27.05 19.08
C LYS A 57 2.59 -25.65 19.46
N THR A 58 3.20 -25.54 20.62
CA THR A 58 4.05 -24.42 21.04
C THR A 58 5.22 -24.29 20.06
N SER A 59 5.04 -23.44 19.04
CA SER A 59 6.14 -22.89 18.25
C SER A 59 5.77 -21.46 17.89
N GLY A 60 6.64 -20.53 18.28
CA GLY A 60 6.36 -19.11 18.43
C GLY A 60 5.70 -18.41 17.23
N ASP A 61 4.94 -17.37 17.59
CA ASP A 61 4.37 -16.38 16.69
C ASP A 61 5.38 -15.95 15.64
N THR A 62 5.22 -16.45 14.42
CA THR A 62 5.88 -15.87 13.26
C THR A 62 4.97 -14.77 12.74
N ALA A 63 5.48 -13.55 12.70
CA ALA A 63 4.77 -12.33 12.29
C ALA A 63 4.03 -12.43 10.93
N ASN A 64 4.30 -13.46 10.12
CA ASN A 64 3.63 -13.73 8.86
C ASN A 64 2.23 -14.35 9.01
N SER A 65 1.93 -15.08 10.10
CA SER A 65 0.59 -15.65 10.33
C SER A 65 -0.43 -14.57 10.69
N ALA A 66 -0.03 -13.57 11.46
CA ALA A 66 -0.83 -12.38 11.79
C ALA A 66 -1.08 -11.48 10.55
N LEU A 67 -0.11 -11.35 9.65
CA LEU A 67 -0.26 -10.64 8.39
C LEU A 67 -1.22 -11.36 7.43
N ASN A 68 -1.16 -12.69 7.35
CA ASN A 68 -2.07 -13.47 6.50
C ASN A 68 -3.51 -13.50 7.05
N SER A 69 -3.69 -13.56 8.37
CA SER A 69 -5.03 -13.52 8.98
C SER A 69 -5.70 -12.14 8.84
N ALA A 70 -4.92 -11.05 8.86
CA ALA A 70 -5.41 -9.71 8.48
C ALA A 70 -5.74 -9.62 6.97
N PHE A 71 -4.98 -10.30 6.10
CA PHE A 71 -5.27 -10.40 4.66
C PHE A 71 -6.56 -11.20 4.34
N ILE A 72 -6.93 -12.14 5.22
CA ILE A 72 -8.10 -13.03 5.08
C ILE A 72 -9.38 -12.38 5.62
N ALA A 73 -9.27 -11.52 6.64
CA ALA A 73 -10.38 -10.73 7.17
C ALA A 73 -10.63 -9.49 6.29
N ARG A 74 -11.31 -9.69 5.16
CA ARG A 74 -11.69 -8.66 4.18
C ARG A 74 -12.52 -7.53 4.82
N LYS A 75 -11.86 -6.51 5.37
CA LYS A 75 -12.35 -5.14 5.60
C LYS A 75 -11.15 -4.19 5.63
N ASP A 76 -10.54 -3.96 4.47
CA ASP A 76 -9.36 -3.08 4.27
C ASP A 76 -9.71 -1.56 4.31
N GLU A 77 -10.80 -1.17 4.96
CA GLU A 77 -11.17 0.24 5.12
C GLU A 77 -10.48 0.81 6.36
N PHE A 78 -9.30 1.39 6.13
CA PHE A 78 -8.50 2.04 7.15
C PHE A 78 -8.63 3.55 7.00
N TYR A 79 -9.31 4.20 7.94
CA TYR A 79 -9.45 5.66 7.90
C TYR A 79 -8.21 6.32 8.50
N THR A 80 -7.66 7.27 7.75
CA THR A 80 -6.42 7.99 8.08
C THR A 80 -6.71 9.13 9.06
N ASP A 81 -5.78 9.39 9.97
CA ASP A 81 -5.89 10.50 10.91
C ASP A 81 -5.57 11.84 10.22
N TYR A 82 -6.34 12.90 10.54
CA TYR A 82 -6.14 14.24 9.98
C TYR A 82 -4.70 14.74 10.21
N GLY A 83 -4.12 14.47 11.38
CA GLY A 83 -2.77 14.92 11.72
C GLY A 83 -1.68 14.24 10.89
N ASP A 84 -1.88 12.98 10.47
CA ASP A 84 -0.93 12.29 9.57
C ASP A 84 -0.96 12.91 8.15
N ILE A 85 -2.11 13.41 7.70
CA ILE A 85 -2.26 14.09 6.41
C ILE A 85 -1.62 15.47 6.47
N GLU A 86 -1.96 16.27 7.48
CA GLU A 86 -1.41 17.61 7.69
C GLU A 86 0.12 17.57 7.80
N ALA A 87 0.66 16.63 8.60
CA ALA A 87 2.09 16.47 8.78
C ALA A 87 2.82 16.08 7.49
N GLU A 88 2.16 15.37 6.57
CA GLU A 88 2.75 15.01 5.27
C GLU A 88 2.65 16.16 4.27
N VAL A 89 1.44 16.69 4.04
CA VAL A 89 1.16 17.73 3.04
C VAL A 89 2.01 18.99 3.29
N SER A 90 2.27 19.33 4.56
CA SER A 90 3.09 20.49 4.93
C SER A 90 4.54 20.44 4.40
N ASN A 91 5.03 19.29 3.93
CA ASN A 91 6.36 19.16 3.35
C ASN A 91 6.41 19.56 1.86
N TYR A 92 5.28 19.93 1.26
CA TYR A 92 5.15 20.23 -0.16
C TYR A 92 4.46 21.59 -0.39
N PRO A 93 4.99 22.70 0.18
CA PRO A 93 4.30 23.99 0.22
C PRO A 93 3.93 24.52 -1.18
N ASP A 94 4.77 24.27 -2.19
CA ASP A 94 4.56 24.78 -3.55
C ASP A 94 3.86 23.79 -4.49
N ALA A 95 3.53 22.58 -4.02
CA ALA A 95 3.04 21.52 -4.90
C ALA A 95 1.59 21.72 -5.34
N PHE A 96 0.78 22.42 -4.55
CA PHE A 96 -0.69 22.41 -4.67
C PHE A 96 -1.30 23.64 -5.33
N GLU A 97 -0.55 24.74 -5.44
CA GLU A 97 -1.06 25.99 -6.02
C GLU A 97 -1.57 25.79 -7.46
N GLY A 98 -2.81 26.20 -7.70
CA GLY A 98 -3.52 26.06 -8.97
C GLY A 98 -3.81 24.62 -9.39
N LYS A 99 -3.65 23.63 -8.50
CA LYS A 99 -3.82 22.21 -8.84
C LYS A 99 -5.22 21.68 -8.59
N VAL A 100 -5.56 20.64 -9.34
CA VAL A 100 -6.71 19.79 -9.08
C VAL A 100 -6.26 18.60 -8.23
N VAL A 101 -6.81 18.47 -7.03
CA VAL A 101 -6.54 17.35 -6.12
C VAL A 101 -7.68 16.34 -6.17
N LEU A 102 -7.34 15.05 -6.24
CA LEU A 102 -8.30 13.94 -6.12
C LEU A 102 -8.03 13.12 -4.85
N CYS A 103 -9.06 13.01 -4.01
CA CYS A 103 -9.15 12.11 -2.87
C CYS A 103 -10.21 11.05 -3.15
N ASN A 104 -9.86 10.03 -3.95
CA ASN A 104 -10.76 8.91 -4.26
C ASN A 104 -10.64 7.80 -3.21
N CYS A 105 -11.64 6.91 -3.15
CA CYS A 105 -11.74 5.87 -2.11
C CYS A 105 -11.92 6.43 -0.69
N ASP A 106 -12.41 7.67 -0.63
CA ASP A 106 -12.58 8.47 0.55
C ASP A 106 -14.03 8.91 0.55
N ASP A 107 -14.78 8.51 1.58
CA ASP A 107 -16.14 9.03 1.73
C ASP A 107 -16.06 10.54 2.00
N PRO A 108 -16.60 11.43 1.14
CA PRO A 108 -16.45 12.87 1.30
C PRO A 108 -17.05 13.41 2.60
N PHE A 109 -17.96 12.66 3.25
CA PHE A 109 -18.54 13.09 4.52
C PHE A 109 -17.64 12.78 5.71
N GLU A 110 -16.82 11.73 5.63
CA GLU A 110 -16.09 11.17 6.78
C GLU A 110 -14.57 11.17 6.59
N SER A 111 -14.10 11.38 5.36
CA SER A 111 -12.68 11.31 5.03
C SER A 111 -11.92 12.52 5.58
N ALA A 112 -10.91 12.23 6.39
CA ALA A 112 -9.94 13.21 6.83
C ALA A 112 -9.20 13.88 5.65
N PHE A 113 -9.05 13.20 4.51
CA PHE A 113 -8.46 13.77 3.29
C PHE A 113 -9.34 14.87 2.71
N PHE A 114 -10.61 14.56 2.45
CA PHE A 114 -11.54 15.56 1.93
C PHE A 114 -11.66 16.74 2.87
N ARG A 115 -11.83 16.47 4.17
CA ARG A 115 -11.90 17.50 5.21
C ARG A 115 -10.67 18.40 5.22
N PHE A 116 -9.46 17.82 5.19
CA PHE A 116 -8.20 18.56 5.18
C PHE A 116 -8.11 19.49 3.97
N PHE A 117 -8.32 18.97 2.75
CA PHE A 117 -8.19 19.78 1.53
C PHE A 117 -9.32 20.80 1.36
N ALA A 118 -10.54 20.52 1.84
CA ALA A 118 -11.63 21.49 1.84
C ALA A 118 -11.33 22.66 2.80
N GLN A 119 -10.87 22.38 4.03
CA GLN A 119 -10.53 23.42 5.00
C GLN A 119 -9.33 24.27 4.58
N ASN A 120 -8.39 23.67 3.85
CA ASN A 120 -7.18 24.34 3.39
C ASN A 120 -7.25 24.76 1.91
N PHE A 121 -8.44 24.72 1.29
CA PHE A 121 -8.60 24.93 -0.15
C PHE A 121 -7.96 26.25 -0.63
N ASN A 122 -8.31 27.35 0.03
CA ASN A 122 -7.77 28.68 -0.28
C ASN A 122 -6.29 28.82 0.14
N ASN A 123 -5.90 28.26 1.28
CA ASN A 123 -4.53 28.35 1.79
C ASN A 123 -3.51 27.60 0.90
N LEU A 124 -3.95 26.50 0.29
CA LEU A 124 -3.18 25.71 -0.67
C LEU A 124 -3.32 26.22 -2.11
N GLY A 125 -4.16 27.24 -2.34
CA GLY A 125 -4.45 27.79 -3.67
C GLY A 125 -5.03 26.78 -4.65
N LEU A 126 -5.83 25.82 -4.20
CA LEU A 126 -6.36 24.77 -5.07
C LEU A 126 -7.26 25.34 -6.16
N ALA A 127 -7.16 24.79 -7.37
CA ALA A 127 -8.10 25.10 -8.45
C ALA A 127 -9.40 24.28 -8.30
N LYS A 128 -9.29 23.04 -7.81
CA LYS A 128 -10.43 22.13 -7.62
C LYS A 128 -10.05 20.98 -6.69
N LEU A 129 -10.99 20.55 -5.88
CA LEU A 129 -10.92 19.32 -5.08
C LEU A 129 -12.01 18.36 -5.57
N ILE A 130 -11.62 17.14 -5.87
CA ILE A 130 -12.51 16.05 -6.25
C ILE A 130 -12.40 14.96 -5.18
N SER A 131 -13.52 14.42 -4.74
CA SER A 131 -13.55 13.23 -3.89
C SER A 131 -14.61 12.26 -4.35
N THR A 132 -14.34 10.97 -4.22
CA THR A 132 -15.27 9.90 -4.61
C THR A 132 -15.33 8.81 -3.55
N SER A 133 -16.54 8.41 -3.17
CA SER A 133 -16.76 7.27 -2.29
C SER A 133 -16.94 5.94 -3.05
N TYR A 134 -16.97 4.82 -2.33
CA TYR A 134 -17.28 3.49 -2.87
C TYR A 134 -18.59 2.99 -2.23
N ALA A 135 -19.46 2.38 -3.03
CA ALA A 135 -20.85 2.07 -2.65
C ALA A 135 -20.98 1.03 -1.52
N GLU A 136 -19.97 0.19 -1.31
CA GLU A 136 -19.94 -0.80 -0.22
C GLU A 136 -19.12 -0.31 1.00
N SER A 137 -18.77 0.98 1.06
CA SER A 137 -18.09 1.57 2.23
C SER A 137 -18.87 1.27 3.51
N ALA A 138 -18.21 0.65 4.49
CA ALA A 138 -18.84 0.15 5.71
C ALA A 138 -19.25 1.26 6.69
N MET A 139 -18.88 2.52 6.42
CA MET A 139 -19.28 3.68 7.21
C MET A 139 -20.16 4.68 6.45
N ALA A 140 -20.44 4.47 5.16
CA ALA A 140 -21.30 5.38 4.41
C ALA A 140 -22.66 5.58 5.12
N GLY A 141 -22.89 6.81 5.60
CA GLY A 141 -24.12 7.21 6.29
C GLY A 141 -24.06 7.23 7.82
N THR A 142 -22.88 7.19 8.47
CA THR A 142 -22.79 7.30 9.95
C THR A 142 -22.77 8.74 10.46
N GLU A 143 -22.04 9.65 9.80
CA GLU A 143 -22.02 11.08 10.17
C GLU A 143 -23.14 11.90 9.50
N TYR A 144 -23.57 11.52 8.28
CA TYR A 144 -24.69 12.15 7.57
C TYR A 144 -25.65 11.09 7.03
N PRO A 145 -26.89 10.93 7.56
CA PRO A 145 -27.81 9.88 7.14
C PRO A 145 -28.32 10.14 5.72
N LEU A 146 -27.69 9.52 4.72
CA LEU A 146 -28.19 9.54 3.35
C LEU A 146 -29.48 8.70 3.28
N THR A 147 -30.54 9.28 2.74
CA THR A 147 -31.88 8.67 2.66
C THR A 147 -31.97 7.46 1.71
N THR A 148 -30.87 7.06 1.08
CA THR A 148 -30.78 5.92 0.17
C THR A 148 -29.52 5.09 0.45
N PRO A 149 -29.64 3.77 0.73
CA PRO A 149 -28.46 2.95 0.98
C PRO A 149 -27.77 2.56 -0.35
N HIS A 150 -26.44 2.45 -0.30
CA HIS A 150 -25.58 1.78 -1.30
C HIS A 150 -25.31 2.45 -2.64
N ARG A 151 -25.11 3.77 -2.69
CA ARG A 151 -24.59 4.43 -3.90
C ARG A 151 -23.34 5.22 -3.61
N ALA A 152 -22.39 5.13 -4.53
CA ALA A 152 -21.17 5.92 -4.49
C ALA A 152 -21.47 7.38 -4.88
N TYR A 153 -20.70 8.32 -4.35
CA TYR A 153 -20.86 9.74 -4.58
C TYR A 153 -19.57 10.35 -5.12
N LYS A 154 -19.73 11.47 -5.84
CA LYS A 154 -18.65 12.40 -6.15
C LYS A 154 -18.95 13.77 -5.57
N ALA A 155 -17.96 14.31 -4.89
CA ALA A 155 -17.90 15.69 -4.43
C ALA A 155 -16.92 16.45 -5.31
N ILE A 156 -17.32 17.63 -5.79
CA ILE A 156 -16.46 18.56 -6.52
C ILE A 156 -16.57 19.91 -5.83
N VAL A 157 -15.44 20.42 -5.38
CA VAL A 157 -15.30 21.73 -4.74
C VAL A 157 -14.39 22.58 -5.63
N THR A 158 -14.87 23.77 -6.01
CA THR A 158 -14.14 24.77 -6.81
C THR A 158 -14.00 26.11 -6.10
N ALA A 159 -14.78 26.32 -5.04
CA ALA A 159 -14.68 27.47 -4.15
C ALA A 159 -15.11 27.05 -2.74
N VAL A 160 -14.63 27.73 -1.72
CA VAL A 160 -15.10 27.55 -0.34
C VAL A 160 -15.72 28.84 0.19
N PRO A 161 -16.78 28.78 1.02
CA PRO A 161 -17.35 29.97 1.67
C PRO A 161 -16.32 30.77 2.46
N GLU A 162 -16.57 32.06 2.65
CA GLU A 162 -15.80 32.88 3.61
C GLU A 162 -16.10 32.50 5.07
N GLU A 163 -17.28 31.94 5.32
CA GLU A 163 -17.69 31.48 6.65
C GLU A 163 -16.91 30.22 7.09
N PRO A 164 -16.73 30.01 8.41
CA PRO A 164 -16.05 28.82 8.90
C PRO A 164 -16.73 27.51 8.44
N LEU A 165 -15.96 26.64 7.81
CA LEU A 165 -16.40 25.32 7.33
C LEU A 165 -16.53 24.26 8.44
N LEU A 166 -16.43 24.65 9.71
CA LEU A 166 -16.44 23.73 10.85
C LEU A 166 -17.66 23.99 11.72
N LEU A 167 -18.43 22.94 11.97
CA LEU A 167 -19.48 22.94 12.97
C LEU A 167 -18.86 22.97 14.39
N PRO A 168 -19.63 23.34 15.43
CA PRO A 168 -19.12 23.42 16.80
C PRO A 168 -18.54 22.11 17.35
N ASP A 169 -18.90 20.96 16.78
CA ASP A 169 -18.37 19.64 17.12
C ASP A 169 -17.09 19.27 16.35
N GLY A 170 -16.62 20.14 15.44
CA GLY A 170 -15.43 19.95 14.62
C GLY A 170 -15.65 19.12 13.35
N SER A 171 -16.89 18.75 13.03
CA SER A 171 -17.25 18.17 11.73
C SER A 171 -17.32 19.24 10.63
N LEU A 172 -17.21 18.81 9.37
CA LEU A 172 -17.25 19.71 8.22
C LEU A 172 -18.71 20.15 7.96
N ASP A 173 -18.94 21.44 7.76
CA ASP A 173 -20.24 21.96 7.35
C ASP A 173 -20.45 21.72 5.85
N VAL A 174 -20.90 20.49 5.54
CA VAL A 174 -21.13 20.03 4.17
C VAL A 174 -22.27 20.81 3.50
N GLU A 175 -23.30 21.20 4.24
CA GLU A 175 -24.42 21.96 3.67
C GLU A 175 -23.96 23.31 3.17
N ASN A 176 -23.21 24.06 3.99
CA ASN A 176 -22.64 25.34 3.58
C ASN A 176 -21.65 25.18 2.40
N LEU A 177 -20.86 24.10 2.41
CA LEU A 177 -19.90 23.83 1.34
C LEU A 177 -20.58 23.63 -0.03
N PHE A 178 -21.74 22.96 -0.09
CA PHE A 178 -22.42 22.65 -1.36
C PHE A 178 -23.58 23.58 -1.73
N THR A 179 -23.93 24.54 -0.87
CA THR A 179 -24.97 25.53 -1.14
C THR A 179 -24.38 26.76 -1.84
N ASP A 180 -24.90 27.13 -3.01
CA ASP A 180 -24.67 28.40 -3.71
C ASP A 180 -23.23 28.79 -4.15
N ASN A 181 -22.28 27.85 -4.15
CA ASN A 181 -20.86 28.13 -4.49
C ASN A 181 -20.35 27.52 -5.81
N GLY A 182 -21.23 26.94 -6.64
CA GLY A 182 -20.85 26.21 -7.86
C GLY A 182 -20.22 24.82 -7.60
N ASN A 183 -20.06 24.45 -6.34
CA ASN A 183 -19.68 23.12 -5.90
C ASN A 183 -20.80 22.11 -6.20
N SER A 184 -20.45 20.83 -6.33
CA SER A 184 -21.42 19.79 -6.65
C SER A 184 -21.21 18.52 -5.85
N LEU A 185 -22.30 17.97 -5.35
CA LEU A 185 -22.34 16.66 -4.69
C LEU A 185 -23.37 15.81 -5.42
N ASN A 186 -22.90 14.79 -6.13
CA ASN A 186 -23.73 13.97 -7.01
C ASN A 186 -23.49 12.49 -6.79
N GLN A 187 -24.49 11.66 -7.04
CA GLN A 187 -24.28 10.20 -7.12
C GLN A 187 -23.43 9.86 -8.36
N LEU A 188 -22.53 8.90 -8.19
CA LEU A 188 -21.87 8.22 -9.30
C LEU A 188 -22.88 7.26 -9.97
N LEU A 189 -22.67 7.00 -11.26
CA LEU A 189 -23.44 6.01 -12.01
C LEU A 189 -23.04 4.58 -11.62
N GLY A 190 -21.75 4.40 -11.31
CA GLY A 190 -21.16 3.13 -10.87
C GLY A 190 -21.06 2.99 -9.35
N ASP A 191 -20.28 1.99 -8.94
CA ASP A 191 -20.00 1.65 -7.55
C ASP A 191 -18.84 2.46 -6.94
N GLY A 192 -18.14 3.27 -7.72
CA GLY A 192 -16.98 4.04 -7.28
C GLY A 192 -15.64 3.29 -7.37
N ASP A 193 -15.59 2.12 -8.00
CA ASP A 193 -14.32 1.44 -8.28
C ASP A 193 -13.41 2.37 -9.11
N PHE A 194 -12.17 2.58 -8.64
CA PHE A 194 -11.19 3.45 -9.29
C PHE A 194 -10.85 3.03 -10.74
N ARG A 195 -11.20 1.80 -11.13
CA ARG A 195 -11.01 1.25 -12.48
C ARG A 195 -12.19 1.52 -13.41
N SER A 196 -13.33 1.96 -12.88
CA SER A 196 -14.50 2.29 -13.68
C SER A 196 -14.24 3.48 -14.59
N THR A 197 -14.91 3.54 -15.73
CA THR A 197 -14.75 4.64 -16.70
C THR A 197 -14.99 6.01 -16.06
N GLU A 198 -16.05 6.15 -15.27
CA GLU A 198 -16.39 7.42 -14.60
C GLU A 198 -15.30 7.85 -13.60
N CYS A 199 -14.75 6.92 -12.80
CA CYS A 199 -13.66 7.26 -11.88
C CYS A 199 -12.34 7.56 -12.60
N VAL A 200 -12.06 6.90 -13.73
CA VAL A 200 -10.88 7.20 -14.56
C VAL A 200 -11.00 8.58 -15.21
N GLU A 201 -12.19 8.99 -15.65
CA GLU A 201 -12.44 10.35 -16.17
C GLU A 201 -12.23 11.42 -15.10
N LEU A 202 -12.57 11.14 -13.84
CA LEU A 202 -12.27 12.03 -12.70
C LEU A 202 -10.77 12.07 -12.39
N LEU A 203 -10.10 10.91 -12.41
CA LEU A 203 -8.64 10.83 -12.27
C LEU A 203 -7.90 11.62 -13.36
N GLU A 204 -8.40 11.59 -14.60
CA GLU A 204 -7.80 12.32 -15.72
C GLU A 204 -7.84 13.84 -15.51
N GLN A 205 -8.85 14.36 -14.82
CA GLN A 205 -8.97 15.78 -14.46
C GLN A 205 -8.01 16.23 -13.35
N ALA A 206 -7.53 15.30 -12.52
CA ALA A 206 -6.69 15.60 -11.37
C ALA A 206 -5.22 15.76 -11.74
N ASP A 207 -4.51 16.67 -11.09
CA ASP A 207 -3.05 16.79 -11.19
C ASP A 207 -2.38 15.90 -10.14
N ILE A 208 -2.90 15.96 -8.91
CA ILE A 208 -2.36 15.28 -7.73
C ILE A 208 -3.43 14.39 -7.11
N VAL A 209 -3.03 13.18 -6.74
CA VAL A 209 -3.88 12.21 -6.05
C VAL A 209 -3.40 12.03 -4.62
N VAL A 210 -4.27 12.22 -3.63
CA VAL A 210 -3.91 12.11 -2.21
C VAL A 210 -4.93 11.24 -1.49
N THR A 211 -4.54 10.03 -1.09
CA THR A 211 -5.49 9.00 -0.58
C THR A 211 -4.82 7.88 0.23
N ASN A 212 -5.65 7.04 0.86
CA ASN A 212 -5.30 5.74 1.43
C ASN A 212 -6.09 4.60 0.75
N PRO A 213 -5.59 4.01 -0.34
CA PRO A 213 -6.30 2.93 -1.03
C PRO A 213 -6.26 1.63 -0.21
N PRO A 214 -7.20 0.69 -0.44
CA PRO A 214 -7.12 -0.64 0.14
C PRO A 214 -5.76 -1.29 -0.15
N PHE A 215 -5.07 -1.76 0.90
CA PHE A 215 -3.70 -2.28 0.76
C PHE A 215 -3.62 -3.49 -0.18
N SER A 216 -4.69 -4.28 -0.28
CA SER A 216 -4.82 -5.38 -1.24
C SER A 216 -4.82 -4.92 -2.71
N LEU A 217 -5.30 -3.71 -3.00
CA LEU A 217 -5.38 -3.12 -4.34
C LEU A 217 -4.26 -2.12 -4.64
N PHE A 218 -3.40 -1.81 -3.66
CA PHE A 218 -2.34 -0.80 -3.76
C PHE A 218 -1.52 -0.90 -5.06
N ARG A 219 -1.12 -2.12 -5.46
CA ARG A 219 -0.32 -2.32 -6.69
C ARG A 219 -1.07 -1.97 -7.96
N ASP A 220 -2.33 -2.36 -8.05
CA ASP A 220 -3.17 -2.07 -9.22
C ASP A 220 -3.48 -0.57 -9.27
N TYR A 221 -3.72 0.04 -8.11
CA TYR A 221 -3.95 1.46 -7.97
C TYR A 221 -2.74 2.30 -8.38
N MET A 222 -1.55 2.00 -7.86
CA MET A 222 -0.31 2.67 -8.26
C MET A 222 -0.02 2.53 -9.77
N ARG A 223 -0.34 1.37 -10.37
CA ARG A 223 -0.24 1.19 -11.84
C ARG A 223 -1.16 2.15 -12.59
N CYS A 224 -2.37 2.40 -12.08
CA CYS A 224 -3.29 3.37 -12.67
C CYS A 224 -2.70 4.79 -12.62
N LEU A 225 -2.21 5.22 -11.46
CA LEU A 225 -1.65 6.56 -11.27
C LEU A 225 -0.43 6.79 -12.17
N VAL A 226 0.48 5.83 -12.23
CA VAL A 226 1.68 5.90 -13.08
C VAL A 226 1.32 5.90 -14.56
N ALA A 227 0.36 5.07 -14.99
CA ALA A 227 -0.09 5.04 -16.39
C ALA A 227 -0.71 6.37 -16.85
N LYS A 228 -1.27 7.13 -15.92
CA LYS A 228 -1.87 8.45 -16.17
C LYS A 228 -0.93 9.62 -15.83
N ASN A 229 0.34 9.34 -15.51
CA ASN A 229 1.37 10.33 -15.15
C ASN A 229 0.93 11.28 -14.03
N LYS A 230 0.25 10.76 -13.02
CA LYS A 230 -0.25 11.58 -11.91
C LYS A 230 0.84 11.81 -10.87
N GLN A 231 0.82 12.99 -10.27
CA GLN A 231 1.50 13.22 -9.02
C GLN A 231 0.68 12.60 -7.89
N PHE A 232 1.34 12.08 -6.84
CA PHE A 232 0.59 11.36 -5.81
C PHE A 232 1.24 11.40 -4.42
N LEU A 233 0.38 11.30 -3.40
CA LEU A 233 0.68 11.01 -2.00
C LEU A 233 -0.25 9.87 -1.56
N VAL A 234 0.27 8.65 -1.49
CA VAL A 234 -0.55 7.45 -1.28
C VAL A 234 -0.05 6.70 -0.05
N LEU A 235 -0.93 6.47 0.92
CA LEU A 235 -0.59 5.60 2.04
C LEU A 235 -0.53 4.13 1.60
N GLY A 236 0.49 3.44 2.08
CA GLY A 236 0.67 2.03 1.79
C GLY A 236 1.55 1.34 2.81
N ASN A 237 1.59 0.02 2.76
CA ASN A 237 2.53 -0.77 3.55
C ASN A 237 3.90 -0.82 2.85
N MET A 238 4.99 -0.63 3.60
CA MET A 238 6.37 -0.67 3.10
C MET A 238 6.74 -1.96 2.35
N ASN A 239 6.07 -3.08 2.66
CA ASN A 239 6.31 -4.33 1.96
C ASN A 239 5.97 -4.21 0.46
N ALA A 240 5.03 -3.33 0.09
CA ALA A 240 4.66 -3.06 -1.29
C ALA A 240 5.84 -2.52 -2.12
N ALA A 241 6.78 -1.79 -1.51
CA ALA A 241 7.95 -1.21 -2.21
C ALA A 241 8.87 -2.27 -2.81
N THR A 242 8.84 -3.51 -2.32
CA THR A 242 9.68 -4.62 -2.83
C THR A 242 9.00 -5.44 -3.92
N THR A 243 7.76 -5.09 -4.26
CA THR A 243 6.99 -5.85 -5.24
C THR A 243 7.43 -5.50 -6.67
N ARG A 244 7.16 -6.44 -7.58
CA ARG A 244 7.57 -6.37 -8.98
C ARG A 244 7.20 -5.07 -9.68
N ASP A 245 6.01 -4.54 -9.37
CA ASP A 245 5.45 -3.40 -10.09
C ASP A 245 5.80 -2.06 -9.44
N ILE A 246 6.28 -2.07 -8.18
CA ILE A 246 6.53 -0.85 -7.39
C ILE A 246 8.02 -0.57 -7.24
N PHE A 247 8.84 -1.58 -6.97
CA PHE A 247 10.30 -1.37 -6.79
C PHE A 247 10.96 -0.64 -7.98
N PRO A 248 10.59 -0.91 -9.26
CA PRO A 248 11.12 -0.15 -10.39
C PRO A 248 10.89 1.36 -10.29
N LEU A 249 9.79 1.81 -9.66
CA LEU A 249 9.53 3.24 -9.46
C LEU A 249 10.56 3.86 -8.53
N PHE A 250 10.93 3.19 -7.43
CA PHE A 250 12.00 3.64 -6.55
C PHE A 250 13.35 3.63 -7.25
N ARG A 251 13.66 2.53 -7.97
CA ARG A 251 14.92 2.41 -8.72
C ARG A 251 15.10 3.52 -9.74
N ASP A 252 14.02 3.84 -10.48
CA ASP A 252 14.06 4.77 -11.60
C ASP A 252 13.79 6.22 -11.17
N GLY A 253 13.77 6.53 -9.86
CA GLY A 253 13.56 7.88 -9.34
C GLY A 253 12.16 8.45 -9.63
N LYS A 254 11.15 7.58 -9.70
CA LYS A 254 9.75 7.93 -9.99
C LYS A 254 8.84 7.83 -8.77
N ALA A 255 9.34 7.31 -7.66
CA ALA A 255 8.66 7.29 -6.37
C ALA A 255 9.68 7.19 -5.22
N TRP A 256 9.33 7.74 -4.07
CA TRP A 256 10.06 7.66 -2.80
C TRP A 256 9.08 7.62 -1.62
N TYR A 257 9.61 7.50 -0.41
CA TYR A 257 8.80 7.63 0.79
C TYR A 257 8.68 9.08 1.22
N GLY A 258 7.48 9.45 1.67
CA GLY A 258 7.21 10.74 2.30
C GLY A 258 7.93 10.91 3.64
N PRO A 259 8.16 12.16 4.09
CA PRO A 259 8.98 12.43 5.27
C PRO A 259 8.27 12.24 6.61
N SER A 260 6.93 12.32 6.69
CA SER A 260 6.21 12.38 7.98
C SER A 260 6.10 11.03 8.69
N ILE A 261 6.00 9.92 7.96
CA ILE A 261 5.85 8.57 8.51
C ILE A 261 7.08 7.74 8.14
N ARG A 262 8.06 7.65 9.06
CA ARG A 262 9.30 6.87 8.86
C ARG A 262 9.53 5.74 9.86
N SER A 263 8.65 5.56 10.85
CA SER A 263 8.73 4.42 11.79
C SER A 263 7.42 4.20 12.55
N GLY A 264 7.36 3.09 13.29
CA GLY A 264 6.27 2.77 14.19
C GLY A 264 5.08 2.08 13.53
N ASP A 265 4.01 1.96 14.31
CA ASP A 265 2.68 1.62 13.82
C ASP A 265 1.85 2.89 13.61
N ARG A 266 0.75 2.74 12.88
CA ARG A 266 -0.24 3.80 12.65
C ARG A 266 -1.62 3.31 13.04
N LYS A 267 -2.34 4.18 13.74
CA LYS A 267 -3.70 3.96 14.19
C LYS A 267 -4.63 4.22 13.01
N PHE A 268 -5.45 3.25 12.66
CA PHE A 268 -6.51 3.40 11.68
C PHE A 268 -7.83 3.06 12.33
N TYR A 269 -8.84 3.88 12.07
CA TYR A 269 -10.20 3.57 12.50
C TYR A 269 -10.79 2.49 11.61
N VAL A 270 -11.62 1.64 12.23
CA VAL A 270 -12.30 0.53 11.56
C VAL A 270 -13.78 0.53 11.93
N PRO A 271 -14.67 -0.03 11.09
CA PRO A 271 -16.10 -0.08 11.37
C PRO A 271 -16.44 -0.82 12.67
N ASP A 272 -17.59 -0.52 13.27
CA ASP A 272 -18.04 -1.19 14.51
C ASP A 272 -18.20 -2.71 14.37
N SER A 273 -18.44 -3.18 13.16
CA SER A 273 -18.51 -4.62 12.85
C SER A 273 -17.14 -5.31 12.78
N TYR A 274 -16.03 -4.58 12.92
CA TYR A 274 -14.68 -5.15 12.83
C TYR A 274 -14.33 -5.96 14.09
N PRO A 275 -13.84 -7.20 13.94
CA PRO A 275 -13.46 -8.04 15.07
C PRO A 275 -12.13 -7.58 15.70
N LEU A 276 -12.14 -7.21 16.98
CA LEU A 276 -10.94 -6.82 17.73
C LEU A 276 -10.28 -8.06 18.36
N HIS A 277 -9.65 -8.90 17.54
CA HIS A 277 -8.99 -10.13 18.01
C HIS A 277 -7.46 -10.05 18.04
N ALA A 278 -6.85 -8.98 17.53
CA ALA A 278 -5.40 -8.84 17.41
C ALA A 278 -4.79 -7.90 18.47
N ALA A 279 -3.53 -8.14 18.83
CA ALA A 279 -2.73 -7.18 19.58
C ALA A 279 -2.57 -5.88 18.77
N GLY A 280 -2.87 -4.73 19.37
CA GLY A 280 -2.86 -3.42 18.71
C GLY A 280 -4.23 -2.88 18.30
N CYS A 281 -5.31 -3.58 18.63
CA CYS A 281 -6.68 -3.10 18.49
C CYS A 281 -7.17 -2.40 19.78
N GLY A 282 -8.06 -1.42 19.65
CA GLY A 282 -8.64 -0.73 20.81
C GLY A 282 -9.88 0.08 20.46
N VAL A 283 -10.41 0.78 21.46
CA VAL A 283 -11.52 1.72 21.34
C VAL A 283 -11.04 3.05 21.90
N ASP A 284 -11.29 4.15 21.19
CA ASP A 284 -10.90 5.47 21.66
C ASP A 284 -11.93 6.07 22.65
N GLN A 285 -11.67 7.30 23.11
CA GLN A 285 -12.51 7.98 24.10
C GLN A 285 -13.94 8.27 23.59
N ASN A 286 -14.13 8.29 22.26
CA ASN A 286 -15.40 8.54 21.60
C ASN A 286 -16.12 7.24 21.21
N GLY A 287 -15.59 6.08 21.63
CA GLY A 287 -16.18 4.78 21.32
C GLY A 287 -15.81 4.22 19.94
N ARG A 288 -14.95 4.90 19.16
CA ARG A 288 -14.56 4.43 17.82
C ARG A 288 -13.51 3.32 17.91
N LYS A 289 -13.73 2.23 17.18
CA LYS A 289 -12.77 1.11 17.09
C LYS A 289 -11.59 1.49 16.22
N PHE A 290 -10.39 1.05 16.62
CA PHE A 290 -9.18 1.23 15.84
C PHE A 290 -8.29 -0.01 15.85
N ILE A 291 -7.43 -0.10 14.83
CA ILE A 291 -6.32 -1.05 14.77
C ILE A 291 -5.00 -0.31 14.57
N ARG A 292 -3.87 -0.97 14.88
CA ARG A 292 -2.53 -0.45 14.62
C ARG A 292 -1.80 -1.28 13.57
N VAL A 293 -1.43 -0.64 12.45
CA VAL A 293 -0.72 -1.29 11.35
C VAL A 293 0.74 -0.86 11.32
N LYS A 294 1.65 -1.82 11.34
CA LYS A 294 3.10 -1.58 11.27
C LYS A 294 3.58 -1.36 9.84
N GLY A 295 4.58 -0.51 9.70
CA GLY A 295 5.29 -0.33 8.43
C GLY A 295 4.49 0.45 7.39
N VAL A 296 3.52 1.25 7.81
CA VAL A 296 2.86 2.22 6.93
C VAL A 296 3.84 3.31 6.53
N ARG A 297 3.76 3.75 5.27
CA ARG A 297 4.53 4.84 4.67
C ARG A 297 3.66 5.61 3.68
N TRP A 298 3.94 6.90 3.52
CA TRP A 298 3.54 7.63 2.32
C TRP A 298 4.44 7.21 1.17
N PHE A 299 3.85 6.85 0.05
CA PHE A 299 4.51 6.70 -1.24
C PHE A 299 4.19 7.95 -2.05
N THR A 300 5.22 8.58 -2.59
CA THR A 300 5.08 9.87 -3.27
C THR A 300 6.05 10.02 -4.43
N ASN A 301 5.70 10.90 -5.36
CA ASN A 301 6.60 11.42 -6.39
C ASN A 301 6.64 12.96 -6.38
N LEU A 302 6.16 13.59 -5.31
CA LEU A 302 6.32 15.02 -5.03
C LEU A 302 7.68 15.26 -4.39
N ASP A 303 8.43 16.21 -4.95
CA ASP A 303 9.77 16.55 -4.47
C ASP A 303 9.68 17.26 -3.11
N HIS A 304 10.62 16.98 -2.21
CA HIS A 304 10.68 17.60 -0.89
C HIS A 304 12.13 17.69 -0.39
N GLU A 305 12.46 18.71 0.41
CA GLU A 305 13.83 18.95 0.89
C GLU A 305 14.45 17.73 1.59
N ALA A 306 13.68 17.02 2.41
CA ALA A 306 14.16 15.86 3.15
C ALA A 306 14.57 14.66 2.27
N LEU A 307 14.28 14.68 0.96
CA LEU A 307 14.72 13.68 -0.02
C LEU A 307 16.18 13.94 -0.40
N HIS A 308 16.59 15.21 -0.40
CA HIS A 308 17.90 15.68 -0.85
C HIS A 308 18.90 15.86 0.30
N ALA A 309 18.46 15.70 1.55
CA ALA A 309 19.30 15.85 2.74
C ALA A 309 20.49 14.86 2.79
N GLY A 310 20.34 13.68 2.16
CA GLY A 310 21.34 12.62 2.22
C GLY A 310 21.52 12.02 3.63
N LEU A 311 22.40 11.03 3.70
CA LEU A 311 22.84 10.33 4.90
C LEU A 311 24.25 10.78 5.27
N GLU A 312 24.46 11.09 6.55
CA GLU A 312 25.80 11.25 7.09
C GLU A 312 26.49 9.88 7.18
N LEU A 313 27.59 9.71 6.44
CA LEU A 313 28.36 8.47 6.39
C LEU A 313 29.61 8.60 7.27
N THR A 314 29.68 7.80 8.32
CA THR A 314 30.75 7.88 9.34
C THR A 314 31.61 6.62 9.44
N HIS A 315 31.26 5.56 8.70
CA HIS A 315 31.95 4.27 8.79
C HIS A 315 32.97 4.12 7.66
N THR A 316 34.04 3.38 7.91
CA THR A 316 35.08 3.04 6.93
C THR A 316 34.89 1.59 6.49
N TYR A 317 35.18 1.31 5.22
CA TYR A 317 35.13 -0.05 4.68
C TYR A 317 36.11 -0.98 5.39
N SER A 318 35.63 -2.19 5.71
CA SER A 318 36.47 -3.31 6.11
C SER A 318 35.92 -4.59 5.48
N SER A 319 36.79 -5.40 4.89
CA SER A 319 36.41 -6.69 4.31
C SER A 319 35.88 -7.68 5.35
N GLU A 320 36.19 -7.49 6.63
CA GLU A 320 35.68 -8.34 7.72
C GLU A 320 34.21 -8.02 8.03
N THR A 321 33.85 -6.74 8.11
CA THR A 321 32.49 -6.30 8.44
C THR A 321 31.58 -6.13 7.22
N ASN A 322 32.18 -5.98 6.04
CA ASN A 322 31.53 -5.81 4.76
C ASN A 322 32.02 -6.88 3.77
N PRO A 323 31.72 -8.17 4.04
CA PRO A 323 32.13 -9.25 3.15
C PRO A 323 31.48 -9.09 1.78
N VAL A 324 32.17 -9.54 0.74
CA VAL A 324 31.65 -9.59 -0.63
C VAL A 324 30.69 -10.78 -0.76
N TYR A 325 29.62 -10.62 -1.56
CA TYR A 325 28.72 -11.73 -1.87
C TYR A 325 29.36 -12.76 -2.78
N ASP A 326 28.99 -14.04 -2.62
CA ASP A 326 29.49 -15.12 -3.47
C ASP A 326 29.02 -14.97 -4.92
N ASN A 327 27.85 -14.35 -5.11
CA ASN A 327 27.14 -14.29 -6.38
C ASN A 327 26.95 -12.89 -6.95
N TYR A 328 27.52 -11.86 -6.33
CA TYR A 328 27.52 -10.48 -6.81
C TYR A 328 28.85 -9.80 -6.47
N ASP A 329 29.34 -8.94 -7.36
CA ASP A 329 30.45 -8.00 -7.08
C ASP A 329 29.95 -6.81 -6.28
N ALA A 330 29.49 -7.11 -5.06
CA ALA A 330 28.93 -6.15 -4.12
C ALA A 330 29.23 -6.59 -2.68
N ILE A 331 29.36 -5.62 -1.78
CA ILE A 331 29.60 -5.88 -0.35
C ILE A 331 28.28 -5.90 0.44
N GLU A 332 28.20 -6.73 1.47
CA GLU A 332 27.12 -6.68 2.44
C GLU A 332 27.26 -5.46 3.35
N VAL A 333 26.16 -4.72 3.48
CA VAL A 333 26.01 -3.67 4.46
C VAL A 333 24.79 -4.02 5.33
N PRO A 334 25.00 -4.53 6.56
CA PRO A 334 23.90 -5.10 7.34
C PRO A 334 22.92 -4.05 7.87
N ARG A 335 23.32 -2.77 7.92
CA ARG A 335 22.51 -1.64 8.40
C ARG A 335 22.80 -0.40 7.58
N THR A 336 21.77 0.38 7.23
CA THR A 336 21.89 1.63 6.48
C THR A 336 22.94 2.59 7.06
N LYS A 337 22.98 2.73 8.39
CA LYS A 337 23.97 3.58 9.08
C LYS A 337 25.43 3.10 9.00
N HIS A 338 25.67 1.88 8.52
CA HIS A 338 27.01 1.31 8.34
C HIS A 338 27.46 1.36 6.87
N ILE A 339 26.79 2.13 6.01
CA ILE A 339 27.27 2.38 4.65
C ILE A 339 28.65 3.06 4.77
N PRO A 340 29.73 2.43 4.27
CA PRO A 340 31.08 2.98 4.41
C PRO A 340 31.26 4.22 3.54
N MET A 341 31.89 5.28 4.03
CA MET A 341 32.08 6.57 3.34
C MET A 341 33.16 6.52 2.24
N ASP A 342 34.12 5.60 2.36
CA ASP A 342 35.30 5.45 1.51
C ASP A 342 35.18 4.34 0.45
N TYR A 343 34.05 3.62 0.42
CA TYR A 343 33.79 2.61 -0.60
C TYR A 343 33.01 3.17 -1.80
N GLY A 344 33.55 3.00 -3.02
CA GLY A 344 32.91 3.44 -4.27
C GLY A 344 32.21 2.34 -5.08
N GLY A 345 32.31 1.07 -4.65
CA GLY A 345 31.71 -0.08 -5.34
C GLY A 345 30.22 -0.25 -5.06
N ILE A 346 29.65 -1.37 -5.51
CA ILE A 346 28.25 -1.73 -5.26
C ILE A 346 28.09 -2.25 -3.82
N MET A 347 27.03 -1.83 -3.16
CA MET A 347 26.70 -2.20 -1.78
C MET A 347 25.31 -2.80 -1.72
N GLY A 348 25.16 -3.94 -1.05
CA GLY A 348 23.87 -4.51 -0.69
C GLY A 348 23.41 -3.98 0.66
N VAL A 349 22.38 -3.13 0.67
CA VAL A 349 21.80 -2.53 1.87
C VAL A 349 20.43 -3.14 2.20
N PRO A 350 19.92 -3.03 3.44
CA PRO A 350 18.59 -3.52 3.79
C PRO A 350 17.49 -2.76 3.07
N ILE A 351 16.31 -3.35 2.91
CA ILE A 351 15.14 -2.69 2.26
C ILE A 351 14.75 -1.39 2.97
N THR A 352 14.94 -1.32 4.29
CA THR A 352 14.71 -0.11 5.09
C THR A 352 15.60 1.07 4.69
N PHE A 353 16.61 0.86 3.84
CA PHE A 353 17.37 1.94 3.22
C PHE A 353 16.48 2.96 2.50
N LEU A 354 15.33 2.54 1.95
CA LEU A 354 14.40 3.45 1.27
C LEU A 354 13.86 4.57 2.18
N ASP A 355 13.81 4.37 3.51
CA ASP A 355 13.44 5.41 4.49
C ASP A 355 14.46 6.55 4.58
N SER A 356 15.66 6.33 4.05
CA SER A 356 16.79 7.26 4.10
C SER A 356 17.44 7.45 2.72
N TYR A 357 16.71 7.06 1.67
CA TYR A 357 17.19 7.19 0.31
C TYR A 357 17.24 8.66 -0.09
N SER A 358 18.34 9.04 -0.75
CA SER A 358 18.47 10.33 -1.43
C SER A 358 18.96 10.09 -2.86
N PRO A 359 18.26 10.63 -3.88
CA PRO A 359 18.67 10.50 -5.27
C PRO A 359 19.95 11.29 -5.57
N ASP A 360 20.30 12.29 -4.75
CA ASP A 360 21.53 13.05 -4.90
C ASP A 360 22.76 12.29 -4.41
N GLN A 361 22.56 11.36 -3.47
CA GLN A 361 23.66 10.62 -2.85
C GLN A 361 23.85 9.22 -3.42
N PHE A 362 22.77 8.53 -3.83
CA PHE A 362 22.84 7.13 -4.24
C PHE A 362 22.05 6.84 -5.52
N ASP A 363 22.61 5.94 -6.33
CA ASP A 363 21.89 5.22 -7.37
C ASP A 363 21.37 3.89 -6.81
N ILE A 364 20.09 3.62 -7.03
CA ILE A 364 19.50 2.30 -6.77
C ILE A 364 19.64 1.48 -8.06
N LEU A 365 20.31 0.32 -7.98
CA LEU A 365 20.59 -0.52 -9.13
C LEU A 365 19.54 -1.62 -9.30
N MET A 366 19.31 -2.41 -8.25
CA MET A 366 18.39 -3.55 -8.30
C MET A 366 17.99 -4.03 -6.91
N LEU A 367 16.99 -4.91 -6.87
CA LEU A 367 16.58 -5.65 -5.68
C LEU A 367 17.00 -7.12 -5.81
N ALA A 368 17.88 -7.57 -4.93
CA ALA A 368 18.31 -8.96 -4.81
C ALA A 368 17.41 -9.72 -3.82
N ASN A 369 16.20 -10.12 -4.26
CA ASN A 369 15.17 -10.76 -3.41
C ASN A 369 14.64 -12.11 -3.94
N GLY A 370 15.30 -12.69 -4.93
CA GLY A 370 14.82 -13.89 -5.63
C GLY A 370 13.90 -13.51 -6.78
N ASN A 371 14.13 -14.13 -7.95
CA ASN A 371 13.65 -13.65 -9.26
C ASN A 371 14.16 -12.27 -9.67
N ALA A 372 15.34 -11.82 -9.20
CA ALA A 372 15.91 -10.52 -9.59
C ALA A 372 16.03 -10.34 -11.12
N ARG A 373 16.15 -11.46 -11.85
CA ARG A 373 16.12 -11.55 -13.31
C ARG A 373 14.84 -11.02 -13.98
N THR A 374 13.71 -10.97 -13.29
CA THR A 374 12.44 -10.54 -13.90
C THR A 374 12.24 -9.03 -13.93
N ASN A 375 12.97 -8.28 -13.10
CA ASN A 375 12.81 -6.83 -12.97
C ASN A 375 14.07 -6.03 -13.27
N THR A 376 15.17 -6.70 -13.58
CA THR A 376 16.50 -6.09 -13.73
C THR A 376 17.03 -6.39 -15.12
N SER A 377 17.60 -5.39 -15.79
CA SER A 377 18.19 -5.57 -17.11
C SER A 377 19.48 -6.39 -17.05
N GLU A 378 19.80 -7.09 -18.16
CA GLU A 378 21.07 -7.82 -18.29
C GLU A 378 22.28 -6.90 -18.09
N ARG A 379 22.16 -5.62 -18.46
CA ARG A 379 23.20 -4.60 -18.23
C ARG A 379 23.52 -4.46 -16.75
N VAL A 380 22.49 -4.29 -15.91
CA VAL A 380 22.67 -4.11 -14.45
C VAL A 380 23.17 -5.40 -13.80
N LEU A 381 22.69 -6.57 -14.25
CA LEU A 381 23.20 -7.85 -13.78
C LEU A 381 24.68 -8.07 -14.14
N GLY A 382 25.09 -7.69 -15.36
CA GLY A 382 26.48 -7.75 -15.80
C GLY A 382 27.37 -6.78 -15.03
N GLU A 383 26.86 -5.59 -14.73
CA GLU A 383 27.54 -4.58 -13.90
C GLU A 383 27.75 -5.06 -12.46
N ALA A 384 26.77 -5.74 -11.87
CA ALA A 384 26.88 -6.37 -10.55
C ALA A 384 27.60 -7.74 -10.59
N ARG A 385 28.12 -8.15 -11.76
CA ARG A 385 28.74 -9.46 -12.03
C ARG A 385 27.95 -10.62 -11.42
N TYR A 386 26.63 -10.57 -11.57
CA TYR A 386 25.76 -11.61 -11.03
C TYR A 386 26.14 -12.99 -11.60
N SER A 387 26.41 -13.94 -10.72
CA SER A 387 26.61 -15.34 -11.09
C SER A 387 25.53 -16.20 -10.45
N ARG A 388 24.95 -17.15 -11.18
CA ARG A 388 23.86 -17.95 -10.64
C ARG A 388 24.39 -18.91 -9.57
N HIS A 389 23.82 -18.88 -8.37
CA HIS A 389 24.05 -19.87 -7.34
C HIS A 389 22.86 -20.85 -7.25
N PRO A 390 23.06 -22.17 -7.08
CA PRO A 390 21.96 -23.14 -7.02
C PRO A 390 20.85 -22.77 -6.02
N ASP A 391 21.24 -22.22 -4.87
CA ASP A 391 20.33 -21.87 -3.78
C ASP A 391 19.82 -20.43 -3.78
N ASP A 392 20.21 -19.57 -4.74
CA ASP A 392 19.87 -18.14 -4.73
C ASP A 392 18.41 -17.84 -5.06
N ARG A 393 17.59 -18.85 -5.40
CA ARG A 393 16.18 -18.68 -5.81
C ARG A 393 16.01 -17.62 -6.91
N GLY A 394 16.96 -17.55 -7.84
CA GLY A 394 16.93 -16.63 -8.98
C GLY A 394 17.41 -15.22 -8.68
N GLY A 395 18.27 -15.03 -7.66
CA GLY A 395 19.02 -13.78 -7.46
C GLY A 395 19.03 -13.20 -6.04
N VAL A 396 18.69 -13.97 -5.00
CA VAL A 396 19.00 -13.59 -3.61
C VAL A 396 20.53 -13.52 -3.44
N ALA A 397 21.04 -12.55 -2.70
CA ALA A 397 22.47 -12.47 -2.44
C ALA A 397 22.94 -13.63 -1.53
N MET A 398 24.11 -14.17 -1.83
CA MET A 398 24.70 -15.32 -1.16
C MET A 398 25.93 -14.87 -0.37
N LEU A 399 26.02 -15.25 0.89
CA LEU A 399 27.17 -15.01 1.75
C LEU A 399 27.65 -16.34 2.32
N ASN A 400 28.88 -16.73 2.02
CA ASN A 400 29.49 -17.97 2.52
C ASN A 400 28.58 -19.20 2.27
N GLY A 401 27.99 -19.28 1.07
CA GLY A 401 27.09 -20.35 0.63
C GLY A 401 25.67 -20.28 1.22
N ARG A 402 25.32 -19.22 1.97
CA ARG A 402 23.99 -19.06 2.59
C ARG A 402 23.25 -17.87 2.01
N ARG A 403 21.93 -18.02 1.82
CA ARG A 403 21.07 -16.90 1.42
C ARG A 403 21.07 -15.82 2.49
N SER A 404 21.34 -14.58 2.09
CA SER A 404 21.05 -13.41 2.90
C SER A 404 19.55 -13.09 2.90
N TYR A 405 19.16 -12.10 3.70
CA TYR A 405 17.89 -11.41 3.48
C TYR A 405 17.90 -10.67 2.14
N ALA A 406 16.73 -10.23 1.67
CA ALA A 406 16.65 -9.36 0.50
C ALA A 406 17.48 -8.09 0.71
N ARG A 407 18.21 -7.69 -0.34
CA ARG A 407 19.10 -6.54 -0.34
C ARG A 407 18.82 -5.63 -1.54
N ILE A 408 18.84 -4.34 -1.32
CA ILE A 408 18.85 -3.34 -2.39
C ILE A 408 20.32 -3.13 -2.75
N LEU A 409 20.69 -3.35 -4.01
CA LEU A 409 22.02 -3.01 -4.48
C LEU A 409 22.05 -1.55 -4.88
N ILE A 410 22.94 -0.79 -4.23
CA ILE A 410 23.11 0.65 -4.44
C ILE A 410 24.56 0.97 -4.80
N ARG A 411 24.77 2.17 -5.33
CA ARG A 411 26.09 2.79 -5.50
C ARG A 411 26.02 4.26 -5.10
N LYS A 412 27.10 4.81 -4.53
CA LYS A 412 27.18 6.26 -4.33
C LYS A 412 27.30 6.99 -5.66
N ARG A 413 26.62 8.12 -5.77
CA ARG A 413 26.89 9.09 -6.83
C ARG A 413 28.25 9.74 -6.60
N LYS A 414 28.92 10.06 -7.70
CA LYS A 414 30.25 10.67 -7.71
C LYS A 414 30.17 12.17 -7.61
#